data_AF-A0A5S4VYI5-F1
#
_entry.id   AF-A0A5S4VYI5-F1
#
_cell.length_a   1.000
_cell.length_b   1.000
_cell.length_c   1.000
_cell.angle_alpha   90.00
_cell.angle_beta   90.00
_cell.angle_gamma   90.00
#
_symmetry.space_group_name_H-M   'P 1'
#
loop_
_entity.id
_entity.type
_entity.pdbx_description
1 polymer ?
#
loop_
_entity_poly.entity_id
_entity_poly.type
_entity_poly.pdbx_seq_one_letter_code
_entity_poly.pdbx_strand_id
1 'polypeptide(L)'
;MSDQADLEKKAIEALLHYRKALATVESLEQAEASARRAMTGMLPDLERAILEDCALSVKDNLFQTGLAAVSRSNEAWDALSKATTRLEVARQALVALEQQPGYIPGVSKVAA
;
A
#
# COMPACT_ATOMS: atom_id res chain seq x y z
N MET A 1 -22.35 22.90 24.20
CA MET A 1 -21.04 23.10 23.53
C MET A 1 -20.19 21.82 23.47
N SER A 2 -20.77 20.63 23.73
CA SER A 2 -20.04 19.35 23.72
C SER A 2 -19.81 18.80 22.31
N ASP A 3 -20.83 18.91 21.45
CA ASP A 3 -20.88 18.17 20.18
C ASP A 3 -19.79 18.56 19.18
N GLN A 4 -19.44 19.86 19.10
CA GLN A 4 -18.38 20.32 18.19
C GLN A 4 -16.99 19.82 18.62
N ALA A 5 -16.69 19.83 19.93
CA ALA A 5 -15.41 19.33 20.44
C ALA A 5 -15.27 17.81 20.22
N ASP A 6 -16.37 17.08 20.37
CA ASP A 6 -16.41 15.64 20.08
C ASP A 6 -16.24 15.35 18.59
N LEU A 7 -16.81 16.18 17.71
CA LEU A 7 -16.61 16.07 16.25
C LEU A 7 -15.18 16.41 15.83
N GLU A 8 -14.58 17.45 16.42
CA GLU A 8 -13.18 17.81 16.17
C GLU A 8 -12.23 16.69 16.61
N LYS A 9 -12.46 16.08 17.78
CA LYS A 9 -11.68 14.92 18.23
C LYS A 9 -11.79 13.75 17.24
N LYS A 10 -13.00 13.42 16.78
CA LYS A 10 -13.22 12.37 15.76
C LYS A 10 -12.51 12.69 14.45
N ALA A 11 -12.52 13.95 14.02
CA ALA A 11 -11.82 14.38 12.81
C ALA A 11 -10.30 14.23 12.94
N ILE A 12 -9.72 14.59 14.09
CA ILE A 12 -8.30 14.39 14.38
C ILE A 12 -7.95 12.90 14.34
N GLU A 13 -8.74 12.05 14.99
CA GLU A 13 -8.53 10.60 14.99
C GLU A 13 -8.63 10.02 13.57
N ALA A 14 -9.65 10.38 12.81
CA ALA A 14 -9.81 9.94 11.42
C ALA A 14 -8.65 10.40 10.52
N LEU A 15 -8.15 11.63 10.69
CA LEU A 15 -7.00 12.15 9.96
C LEU A 15 -5.72 11.38 10.30
N LEU A 16 -5.51 11.05 11.57
CA LEU A 16 -4.38 10.23 12.00
C LEU A 16 -4.45 8.83 11.39
N HIS A 17 -5.63 8.20 11.39
CA HIS A 17 -5.84 6.91 10.75
C HIS A 17 -5.58 6.95 9.25
N TYR A 18 -6.08 7.97 8.55
CA TYR A 18 -5.84 8.18 7.13
C TYR A 18 -4.35 8.33 6.83
N ARG A 19 -3.63 9.21 7.56
CA ARG A 19 -2.19 9.42 7.37
C ARG A 19 -1.38 8.14 7.61
N LYS A 20 -1.74 7.36 8.63
CA LYS A 20 -1.09 6.07 8.90
C LYS A 20 -1.34 5.05 7.78
N ALA A 21 -2.57 5.00 7.27
CA ALA A 21 -2.90 4.13 6.13
C ALA A 21 -2.15 4.55 4.86
N LEU A 22 -2.03 5.86 4.61
CA LEU A 22 -1.31 6.41 3.47
C LEU A 22 0.18 6.04 3.53
N ALA A 23 0.84 6.29 4.67
CA ALA A 23 2.25 5.91 4.85
C ALA A 23 2.49 4.40 4.68
N THR A 24 1.50 3.58 5.04
CA THR A 24 1.56 2.12 4.81
C THR A 24 1.50 1.77 3.32
N VAL A 25 0.61 2.44 2.57
CA VAL A 25 0.52 2.27 1.10
C VAL A 25 1.82 2.68 0.43
N GLU A 26 2.35 3.87 0.74
CA GLU A 26 3.62 4.37 0.17
C GLU A 26 4.79 3.41 0.41
N SER A 27 4.90 2.85 1.63
CA SER A 27 5.93 1.86 1.93
C SER A 27 5.75 0.56 1.14
N LEU A 28 4.52 0.13 0.89
CA LEU A 28 4.22 -1.11 0.17
C LEU A 28 4.33 -0.96 -1.34
N GLU A 29 4.08 0.23 -1.89
CA GLU A 29 4.34 0.54 -3.30
C GLU A 29 5.83 0.35 -3.63
N GLN A 30 6.71 0.80 -2.75
CA GLN A 30 8.16 0.60 -2.93
C GLN A 30 8.54 -0.89 -2.85
N ALA A 31 7.89 -1.67 -1.98
CA ALA A 31 8.11 -3.10 -1.86
C ALA A 31 7.60 -3.87 -3.09
N GLU A 32 6.41 -3.56 -3.59
CA GLU A 32 5.85 -4.12 -4.83
C GLU A 32 6.76 -3.79 -6.02
N ALA A 33 7.17 -2.52 -6.16
CA ALA A 33 8.04 -2.11 -7.25
C ALA A 33 9.38 -2.85 -7.23
N SER A 34 9.92 -3.11 -6.04
CA SER A 34 11.17 -3.86 -5.86
C SER A 34 11.00 -5.34 -6.20
N ALA A 35 9.92 -5.97 -5.72
CA ALA A 35 9.62 -7.37 -6.03
C ALA A 35 9.37 -7.57 -7.53
N ARG A 36 8.61 -6.66 -8.16
CA ARG A 36 8.36 -6.65 -9.60
C ARG A 36 9.65 -6.49 -10.39
N ARG A 37 10.52 -5.54 -10.01
CA ARG A 37 11.84 -5.38 -10.66
C ARG A 37 12.69 -6.64 -10.58
N ALA A 38 12.74 -7.28 -9.40
CA ALA A 38 13.49 -8.52 -9.22
C ALA A 38 12.94 -9.63 -10.14
N MET A 39 11.62 -9.80 -10.18
CA MET A 39 10.97 -10.77 -11.06
C MET A 39 11.25 -10.48 -12.55
N THR A 40 11.09 -9.24 -13.01
CA THR A 40 11.34 -8.87 -14.41
C THR A 40 12.82 -8.98 -14.79
N GLY A 41 13.73 -8.71 -13.83
CA GLY A 41 15.17 -8.80 -14.05
C GLY A 41 15.67 -10.23 -14.28
N MET A 42 14.90 -11.23 -13.86
CA MET A 42 15.23 -12.65 -14.07
C MET A 42 14.84 -13.19 -15.44
N LEU A 43 13.96 -12.50 -16.19
CA LEU A 43 13.48 -12.99 -17.49
C LEU A 43 14.63 -13.24 -18.49
N PRO A 44 15.62 -12.35 -18.65
CA PRO A 44 16.72 -12.59 -19.59
C PRO A 44 17.57 -13.81 -19.23
N ASP A 45 17.77 -14.09 -17.94
CA ASP A 45 18.56 -15.24 -17.50
C ASP A 45 17.80 -16.56 -17.72
N LEU A 46 16.47 -16.53 -17.55
CA LEU A 46 15.60 -17.67 -17.88
C LEU A 46 15.60 -17.94 -19.39
N GLU A 47 15.47 -16.90 -20.21
CA GLU A 47 15.53 -16.98 -21.68
C GLU A 47 16.88 -17.55 -22.14
N ARG A 48 17.99 -17.03 -21.59
CA ARG A 48 19.34 -17.52 -21.90
C ARG A 48 19.50 -19.00 -21.56
N ALA A 49 19.05 -19.42 -20.38
CA ALA A 49 19.16 -20.82 -19.96
C ALA A 49 18.39 -21.80 -20.85
N ILE A 50 17.28 -21.34 -21.45
CA ILE A 50 16.50 -22.10 -22.43
C ILE A 50 17.23 -22.14 -23.78
N LEU A 51 17.72 -21.00 -24.27
CA LEU A 51 18.36 -20.89 -25.59
C LEU A 51 19.73 -21.57 -25.67
N GLU A 52 20.53 -21.47 -24.62
CA GLU A 52 21.90 -22.01 -24.57
C GLU A 52 21.96 -23.48 -24.15
N ASP A 53 20.80 -24.14 -23.99
CA ASP A 53 20.66 -25.51 -23.48
C ASP A 53 21.52 -25.78 -22.23
N CYS A 54 21.44 -24.86 -21.26
CA CYS A 54 22.19 -24.95 -20.03
C CYS A 54 21.93 -26.28 -19.29
N ALA A 55 22.91 -26.70 -18.48
CA ALA A 55 22.80 -27.90 -17.66
C ALA A 55 21.50 -27.90 -16.82
N LEU A 56 20.93 -29.09 -16.61
CA LEU A 56 19.66 -29.27 -15.90
C LEU A 56 19.66 -28.58 -14.51
N SER A 57 20.78 -28.68 -13.78
CA SER A 57 20.95 -28.05 -12.46
C SER A 57 20.85 -26.52 -12.51
N VAL A 58 21.30 -25.88 -13.59
CA VAL A 58 21.19 -24.42 -13.78
C VAL A 58 19.73 -24.04 -14.06
N LYS A 59 19.06 -24.81 -14.92
CA LYS A 59 17.63 -24.61 -15.24
C LYS A 59 16.74 -24.80 -13.99
N ASP A 60 17.00 -25.82 -13.18
CA ASP A 60 16.27 -26.08 -11.94
C ASP A 60 16.45 -24.94 -10.93
N ASN A 61 17.68 -24.47 -10.72
CA ASN A 61 17.97 -23.34 -9.82
C ASN A 61 17.28 -22.05 -10.28
N LEU A 62 17.31 -21.75 -11.57
CA LEU A 62 16.64 -20.58 -12.14
C LEU A 62 15.12 -20.70 -12.01
N PHE A 63 14.55 -21.89 -12.22
CA PHE A 63 13.12 -22.14 -12.03
C PHE A 63 12.69 -21.92 -10.58
N GLN A 64 13.42 -22.48 -9.60
CA GLN A 64 13.12 -22.29 -8.18
C GLN A 64 13.24 -20.81 -7.76
N THR A 65 14.27 -20.13 -8.25
CA THR A 65 14.46 -18.71 -7.96
C THR A 65 13.34 -17.88 -8.59
N GLY A 66 12.91 -18.22 -9.82
CA GLY A 66 11.81 -17.57 -10.51
C GLY A 66 10.48 -17.77 -9.81
N LEU A 67 10.20 -18.99 -9.36
CA LEU A 67 9.02 -19.30 -8.55
C LEU A 67 9.00 -18.47 -7.27
N ALA A 68 10.13 -18.38 -6.55
CA ALA A 68 10.25 -17.55 -5.36
C ALA A 68 10.04 -16.05 -5.66
N ALA A 69 10.54 -15.55 -6.80
CA ALA A 69 10.33 -14.16 -7.22
C ALA A 69 8.85 -13.88 -7.53
N VAL A 70 8.16 -14.78 -8.22
CA VAL A 70 6.71 -14.69 -8.49
C VAL A 70 5.92 -14.71 -7.19
N SER A 71 6.22 -15.63 -6.27
CA SER A 71 5.56 -15.69 -4.96
C SER A 71 5.71 -14.39 -4.19
N ARG A 72 6.93 -13.83 -4.09
CA ARG A 72 7.17 -12.54 -3.42
C ARG A 72 6.44 -11.38 -4.10
N SER A 73 6.38 -11.37 -5.43
CA SER A 73 5.64 -10.34 -6.18
C SER A 73 4.14 -10.41 -5.88
N ASN A 74 3.57 -11.61 -5.83
CA ASN A 74 2.16 -11.80 -5.49
C ASN A 74 1.85 -11.39 -4.05
N GLU A 75 2.71 -11.75 -3.11
CA GLU A 75 2.59 -11.33 -1.71
C GLU A 75 2.64 -9.81 -1.55
N ALA A 76 3.60 -9.15 -2.23
CA ALA A 76 3.72 -7.71 -2.20
C ALA A 76 2.48 -7.02 -2.81
N TRP A 77 1.95 -7.56 -3.91
CA TRP A 77 0.75 -7.04 -4.54
C TRP A 77 -0.50 -7.21 -3.67
N ASP A 78 -0.68 -8.38 -3.04
CA ASP A 78 -1.78 -8.64 -2.11
C ASP A 78 -1.72 -7.72 -0.88
N ALA A 79 -0.51 -7.52 -0.32
CA ALA A 79 -0.30 -6.58 0.78
C ALA A 79 -0.66 -5.14 0.38
N LEU A 80 -0.20 -4.68 -0.79
CA LEU A 80 -0.51 -3.37 -1.32
C LEU A 80 -2.03 -3.20 -1.55
N SER A 81 -2.67 -4.17 -2.19
CA SER A 81 -4.12 -4.16 -2.44
C SER A 81 -4.94 -4.04 -1.15
N LYS A 82 -4.56 -4.80 -0.11
CA LYS A 82 -5.18 -4.71 1.23
C LYS A 82 -4.94 -3.35 1.89
N ALA A 83 -3.74 -2.78 1.74
CA ALA A 83 -3.43 -1.46 2.29
C ALA A 83 -4.21 -0.35 1.59
N THR A 84 -4.32 -0.38 0.26
CA THR A 84 -5.12 0.56 -0.53
C THR A 84 -6.59 0.49 -0.15
N THR A 85 -7.13 -0.71 0.08
CA THR A 85 -8.50 -0.88 0.58
C THR A 85 -8.69 -0.20 1.95
N ARG A 86 -7.73 -0.36 2.88
CA ARG A 86 -7.78 0.30 4.19
C ARG A 86 -7.67 1.83 4.09
N LEU A 87 -6.84 2.33 3.18
CA LEU A 87 -6.72 3.75 2.90
C LEU A 87 -8.05 4.32 2.38
N GLU A 88 -8.72 3.62 1.47
CA GLU A 88 -10.03 4.03 0.96
C GLU A 88 -11.09 4.06 2.06
N VAL A 89 -11.13 3.06 2.93
CA VAL A 89 -12.03 3.07 4.11
C VAL A 89 -11.74 4.27 5.02
N ALA A 90 -10.46 4.57 5.28
CA ALA A 90 -10.09 5.73 6.09
C ALA A 90 -10.47 7.06 5.41
N ARG A 91 -10.34 7.15 4.09
CA ARG A 91 -10.77 8.30 3.29
C ARG A 91 -12.28 8.49 3.38
N GLN A 92 -13.06 7.42 3.26
CA GLN A 92 -14.52 7.47 3.38
C GLN A 92 -14.97 7.93 4.77
N ALA A 93 -14.27 7.51 5.83
CA ALA A 93 -14.55 7.98 7.18
C ALA A 93 -14.35 9.50 7.33
N LEU A 94 -13.32 10.07 6.70
CA LEU A 94 -13.11 11.52 6.67
C LEU A 94 -14.22 12.26 5.92
N VAL A 95 -14.59 11.77 4.73
CA VAL A 95 -15.67 12.37 3.94
C VAL A 95 -16.99 12.33 4.71
N ALA A 96 -17.28 11.24 5.41
CA ALA A 96 -18.49 11.13 6.23
C ALA A 96 -18.52 12.16 7.37
N LEU A 97 -17.38 12.47 7.99
CA LEU A 97 -17.27 13.51 9.01
C LEU A 97 -17.46 14.91 8.43
N GLU A 98 -16.90 15.18 7.25
CA GLU A 98 -17.09 16.46 6.54
C GLU A 98 -18.56 16.72 6.17
N GLN A 99 -19.31 15.65 5.89
CA GLN A 99 -20.74 15.74 5.57
C GLN A 99 -21.64 15.78 6.81
N GLN A 100 -21.07 15.64 8.02
CA GLN A 100 -21.85 15.59 9.24
C GLN A 100 -22.39 16.98 9.62
N PRO A 101 -23.72 17.16 9.77
CA PRO A 101 -24.30 18.43 10.16
C PRO A 101 -23.72 18.94 11.48
N GLY A 102 -23.28 20.20 11.49
CA GLY A 102 -22.70 20.84 12.68
C GLY A 102 -21.18 20.75 12.77
N TYR A 103 -20.51 19.93 11.95
CA TYR A 103 -19.05 19.95 11.85
C TYR A 103 -18.58 21.16 11.04
N ILE A 104 -17.81 22.05 11.67
CA ILE A 104 -17.13 23.16 10.99
C ILE A 104 -15.62 22.93 11.13
N PRO A 105 -14.87 22.67 10.04
CA PRO A 105 -13.43 22.51 10.09
C PRO A 105 -12.75 23.81 10.53
N GLY A 106 -11.88 23.74 11.54
CA GLY A 106 -10.93 24.82 11.83
C GLY A 106 -11.52 26.10 12.45
N VAL A 107 -12.70 26.09 13.07
CA VAL A 107 -13.18 27.21 13.92
C VAL A 107 -12.51 27.17 15.30
N SER A 108 -11.17 27.15 15.33
CA SER A 108 -10.50 27.93 16.37
C SER A 108 -10.81 29.38 16.04
N LYS A 109 -11.81 29.96 16.71
CA LYS A 109 -11.92 31.41 16.81
C LYS A 109 -10.55 31.90 17.27
N VAL A 110 -9.79 32.52 16.36
CA VAL A 110 -8.78 33.50 16.76
C VAL A 110 -9.57 34.52 17.57
N ALA A 111 -9.45 34.44 18.89
CA ALA A 111 -9.99 35.44 19.79
C ALA A 111 -9.31 36.78 19.46
N ALA A 112 -10.12 37.83 19.53
CA ALA A 112 -9.87 39.20 19.10
C ALA A 112 -8.53 39.80 19.51
#